data_AF-A0A3M3UEQ4-F1
#
_entry.id   AF-A0A3M3UEQ4-F1
#
_cell.length_a   1.000
_cell.length_b   1.000
_cell.length_c   1.000
_cell.angle_alpha   90.00
_cell.angle_beta   90.00
_cell.angle_gamma   90.00
#
_symmetry.space_group_name_H-M   'P 1'
#
loop_
_entity.id
_entity.type
_entity.pdbx_description
1 polymer ?
#
loop_
_entity_poly.entity_id
_entity_poly.type
_entity_poly.pdbx_seq_one_letter_code
_entity_poly.pdbx_strand_id
1 'polypeptide(L)'
;MKLAPNSGVSLAPFADAIRLVNTPSQVKTLDADDLESSDEDMNAKPDEDDDERDVLGEMEIVARLMITGGEEKEEARLTRADRSVIRQCILAAARICSDADRTVLTEDVRNALRAAGEDTSIPEGRRNRMLEMAEAMDMFCMGADGEMFNRTGTPWPEADLTIVDLATYAREGYNAQLSIAYISLINTVNNIAERDQYKGRPLVNVTDEGHIITKNPLLAPYIMKITKMWRKLGAWFWLATQNMDDFPPSTAPMLNMIEWWICLNMPPDEVEKISRFRELTPAQKGLMLSARKESGKYTEGVVLSKSM
;
A
#
# COMPACT_ATOMS: atom_id res chain seq x y z
N MET A 1 3.33 -15.70 -9.67
CA MET A 1 2.70 -14.75 -10.62
C MET A 1 3.73 -13.70 -10.98
N LYS A 2 3.77 -13.24 -12.24
CA LYS A 2 4.70 -12.19 -12.68
C LYS A 2 3.92 -10.98 -13.16
N LEU A 3 4.18 -9.82 -12.57
CA LEU A 3 3.57 -8.54 -12.96
C LEU A 3 4.42 -7.89 -14.04
N ALA A 4 4.11 -8.23 -15.28
CA ALA A 4 4.72 -7.64 -16.45
C ALA A 4 3.65 -7.33 -17.51
N PRO A 5 3.90 -6.37 -18.41
CA PRO A 5 3.07 -6.17 -19.59
C PRO A 5 2.87 -7.49 -20.36
N ASN A 6 1.66 -7.73 -20.87
CA ASN A 6 1.28 -8.97 -21.57
C ASN A 6 1.36 -10.28 -20.74
N SER A 7 1.52 -10.21 -19.41
CA SER A 7 1.51 -11.42 -18.56
C SER A 7 0.13 -12.09 -18.46
N GLY A 8 -0.93 -11.41 -18.93
CA GLY A 8 -2.32 -11.84 -18.77
C GLY A 8 -2.90 -11.57 -17.38
N VAL A 9 -2.07 -11.15 -16.42
CA VAL A 9 -2.50 -10.75 -15.08
C VAL A 9 -3.13 -9.36 -15.14
N SER A 10 -4.23 -9.18 -14.42
CA SER A 10 -4.78 -7.87 -14.11
C SER A 10 -4.99 -7.72 -12.61
N LEU A 11 -4.61 -6.55 -12.12
CA LEU A 11 -4.99 -6.02 -10.84
C LEU A 11 -6.25 -5.17 -11.03
N ALA A 12 -7.16 -5.21 -10.07
CA ALA A 12 -8.35 -4.36 -10.06
C ALA A 12 -8.27 -3.43 -8.84
N PRO A 13 -7.54 -2.31 -8.95
CA PRO A 13 -7.27 -1.45 -7.80
C PRO A 13 -8.55 -0.92 -7.16
N PHE A 14 -9.61 -0.72 -7.95
CA PHE A 14 -10.90 -0.17 -7.50
C PHE A 14 -11.97 -1.23 -7.20
N ALA A 15 -11.66 -2.53 -7.25
CA ALA A 15 -12.69 -3.58 -7.12
C ALA A 15 -13.49 -3.48 -5.81
N ASP A 16 -12.82 -3.17 -4.70
CA ASP A 16 -13.44 -3.08 -3.38
C ASP A 16 -14.34 -1.84 -3.22
N ALA A 17 -14.28 -0.85 -4.14
CA ALA A 17 -15.16 0.31 -4.10
C ALA A 17 -16.65 -0.08 -4.14
N ILE A 18 -16.99 -1.24 -4.70
CA ILE A 18 -18.36 -1.77 -4.69
C ILE A 18 -18.90 -2.00 -3.26
N ARG A 19 -18.02 -2.32 -2.30
CA ARG A 19 -18.37 -2.54 -0.88
C ARG A 19 -18.90 -1.27 -0.22
N LEU A 20 -18.50 -0.09 -0.71
CA LEU A 20 -18.97 1.21 -0.23
C LEU A 20 -20.47 1.41 -0.44
N VAL A 21 -21.05 0.73 -1.45
CA VAL A 21 -22.48 0.82 -1.79
C VAL A 21 -23.23 -0.39 -1.25
N ASN A 22 -22.68 -1.59 -1.41
CA ASN A 22 -23.39 -2.83 -1.07
C ASN A 22 -23.36 -3.16 0.43
N THR A 23 -22.30 -2.75 1.13
CA THR A 23 -22.08 -3.04 2.55
C THR A 23 -21.58 -1.81 3.31
N PRO A 24 -22.31 -0.67 3.28
CA PRO A 24 -21.84 0.59 3.85
C PRO A 24 -21.64 0.53 5.37
N SER A 25 -22.34 -0.37 6.07
CA SER A 25 -22.18 -0.58 7.53
C SER A 25 -20.96 -1.41 7.92
N GLN A 26 -20.21 -1.96 6.95
CA GLN A 26 -19.03 -2.80 7.18
C GLN A 26 -17.73 -2.14 6.69
N VAL A 27 -17.81 -0.86 6.31
CA VAL A 27 -16.69 -0.11 5.75
C VAL A 27 -16.67 1.26 6.41
N LYS A 28 -15.53 1.62 7.00
CA LYS A 28 -15.33 2.96 7.54
C LYS A 28 -15.05 3.91 6.38
N THR A 29 -15.75 5.05 6.35
CA THR A 29 -15.41 6.17 5.46
C THR A 29 -14.89 7.30 6.32
N LEU A 30 -13.57 7.44 6.38
CA LEU A 30 -12.92 8.55 7.10
C LEU A 30 -13.02 9.85 6.31
N ASP A 31 -12.87 11.01 6.93
CA ASP A 31 -12.79 12.26 6.17
C ASP A 31 -11.39 12.41 5.52
N ALA A 32 -11.29 13.23 4.48
CA ALA A 32 -10.01 13.44 3.75
C ALA A 32 -8.87 13.99 4.63
N ASP A 33 -9.21 14.55 5.81
CA ASP A 33 -8.27 15.06 6.80
C ASP A 33 -7.73 13.96 7.73
N ASP A 34 -8.51 12.91 7.96
CA ASP A 34 -8.16 11.84 8.91
C ASP A 34 -6.99 10.97 8.38
N LEU A 35 -6.73 11.04 7.07
CA LEU A 35 -5.57 10.42 6.43
C LEU A 35 -4.27 11.22 6.66
N GLU A 36 -4.35 12.52 6.96
CA GLU A 36 -3.18 13.36 7.28
C GLU A 36 -2.87 13.35 8.78
N SER A 37 -3.90 13.25 9.63
CA SER A 37 -3.72 13.18 11.09
C SER A 37 -3.01 11.91 11.56
N SER A 38 -2.83 10.90 10.68
CA SER A 38 -2.04 9.71 11.01
C SER A 38 -0.59 10.03 11.37
N ASP A 39 -0.03 11.18 10.95
CA ASP A 39 1.31 11.61 11.35
C ASP A 39 1.39 12.04 12.83
N GLU A 40 0.32 12.65 13.38
CA GLU A 40 0.23 13.02 14.80
C GLU A 40 -0.30 11.87 15.68
N ASP A 41 -1.07 10.95 15.11
CA ASP A 41 -1.61 9.75 15.78
C ASP A 41 -0.59 8.60 15.91
N MET A 42 0.61 8.73 15.35
CA MET A 42 1.65 7.70 15.41
C MET A 42 2.14 7.37 16.83
N ASN A 43 1.86 8.24 17.82
CA ASN A 43 2.15 8.03 19.24
C ASN A 43 0.88 7.90 20.12
N ALA A 44 -0.31 7.97 19.55
CA ALA A 44 -1.54 7.79 20.30
C ALA A 44 -1.75 6.31 20.63
N LYS A 45 -2.38 6.04 21.78
CA LYS A 45 -2.81 4.67 22.12
C LYS A 45 -3.78 4.19 21.04
N PRO A 46 -3.75 2.91 20.66
CA PRO A 46 -4.70 2.37 19.69
C PRO A 46 -6.12 2.59 20.24
N ASP A 47 -6.87 3.51 19.63
CA ASP A 47 -8.32 3.56 19.82
C ASP A 47 -8.92 2.36 19.08
N GLU A 48 -9.88 1.70 19.71
CA GLU A 48 -10.57 0.49 19.18
C GLU A 48 -11.28 0.73 17.84
N ASP A 49 -11.45 2.01 17.44
CA ASP A 49 -12.08 2.43 16.18
C ASP A 49 -11.09 2.53 14.99
N ASP A 50 -9.77 2.42 15.16
CA ASP A 50 -8.77 2.45 14.06
C ASP A 50 -8.57 1.08 13.39
N ASP A 51 -9.37 0.10 13.79
CA ASP A 51 -9.21 -1.31 13.41
C ASP A 51 -10.12 -1.76 12.26
N GLU A 52 -10.94 -0.86 11.71
CA GLU A 52 -11.78 -1.11 10.54
C GLU A 52 -11.14 -0.59 9.24
N ARG A 53 -11.30 -1.35 8.16
CA ARG A 53 -10.73 -1.05 6.85
C ARG A 53 -11.39 0.20 6.24
N ASP A 54 -10.59 1.24 6.00
CA ASP A 54 -11.02 2.45 5.29
C ASP A 54 -10.88 2.26 3.77
N VAL A 55 -11.81 1.49 3.19
CA VAL A 55 -11.77 1.17 1.75
C VAL A 55 -11.77 2.44 0.91
N LEU A 56 -12.54 3.47 1.27
CA LEU A 56 -12.56 4.71 0.48
C LEU A 56 -11.23 5.46 0.56
N GLY A 57 -10.58 5.52 1.73
CA GLY A 57 -9.22 6.06 1.85
C GLY A 57 -8.18 5.29 1.05
N GLU A 58 -8.26 3.96 1.01
CA GLU A 58 -7.38 3.14 0.16
C GLU A 58 -7.55 3.46 -1.32
N MET A 59 -8.81 3.55 -1.79
CA MET A 59 -9.10 3.88 -3.19
C MET A 59 -8.70 5.32 -3.52
N GLU A 60 -8.80 6.24 -2.56
CA GLU A 60 -8.32 7.61 -2.70
C GLU A 60 -6.81 7.63 -2.90
N ILE A 61 -6.03 6.86 -2.14
CA ILE A 61 -4.57 6.76 -2.31
C ILE A 61 -4.24 6.26 -3.72
N VAL A 62 -4.93 5.21 -4.20
CA VAL A 62 -4.75 4.69 -5.55
C VAL A 62 -5.07 5.75 -6.61
N ALA A 63 -6.19 6.45 -6.47
CA ALA A 63 -6.58 7.50 -7.41
C ALA A 63 -5.57 8.65 -7.42
N ARG A 64 -5.07 9.09 -6.25
CA ARG A 64 -4.02 10.10 -6.13
C ARG A 64 -2.75 9.66 -6.84
N LEU A 65 -2.28 8.43 -6.63
CA LEU A 65 -1.12 7.87 -7.34
C LEU A 65 -1.30 7.88 -8.86
N MET A 66 -2.50 7.57 -9.35
CA MET A 66 -2.81 7.60 -10.78
C MET A 66 -2.88 9.02 -11.35
N ILE A 67 -3.36 9.99 -10.56
CA ILE A 67 -3.47 11.39 -10.97
C ILE A 67 -2.11 12.09 -10.94
N THR A 68 -1.27 11.80 -9.94
CA THR A 68 -0.01 12.52 -9.70
C THR A 68 1.21 11.79 -10.25
N GLY A 69 1.05 10.55 -10.72
CA GLY A 69 2.17 9.69 -11.08
C GLY A 69 3.08 9.34 -9.87
N GLY A 70 2.58 9.51 -8.64
CA GLY A 70 3.37 9.34 -7.43
C GLY A 70 4.47 10.39 -7.26
N GLU A 71 4.41 11.52 -7.98
CA GLU A 71 5.38 12.61 -7.85
C GLU A 71 5.02 13.51 -6.67
N GLU A 72 5.96 13.70 -5.73
CA GLU A 72 5.76 14.52 -4.52
C GLU A 72 5.30 15.96 -4.84
N LYS A 73 5.80 16.53 -5.94
CA LYS A 73 5.44 17.89 -6.36
C LYS A 73 3.99 18.00 -6.82
N GLU A 74 3.51 17.02 -7.58
CA GLU A 74 2.12 17.00 -8.02
C GLU A 74 1.18 16.65 -6.87
N GLU A 75 1.62 15.79 -5.96
CA GLU A 75 0.91 15.47 -4.72
C GLU A 75 0.73 16.70 -3.83
N ALA A 76 1.78 17.51 -3.63
CA ALA A 76 1.72 18.75 -2.85
C ALA A 76 0.80 19.82 -3.48
N ARG A 77 0.44 19.69 -4.76
CA ARG A 77 -0.50 20.59 -5.44
C ARG A 77 -1.96 20.15 -5.29
N LEU A 78 -2.23 18.95 -4.80
CA LEU A 78 -3.59 18.50 -4.51
C LEU A 78 -4.12 19.19 -3.24
N THR A 79 -5.16 19.99 -3.43
CA THR A 79 -5.86 20.64 -2.33
C THR A 79 -6.84 19.68 -1.65
N ARG A 80 -7.28 20.01 -0.43
CA ARG A 80 -8.36 19.27 0.24
C ARG A 80 -9.64 19.20 -0.60
N ALA A 81 -9.95 20.26 -1.34
CA ALA A 81 -11.11 20.27 -2.24
C ALA A 81 -10.94 19.24 -3.37
N ASP A 82 -9.73 19.10 -3.91
CA ASP A 82 -9.42 18.11 -4.93
C ASP A 82 -9.62 16.68 -4.40
N ARG A 83 -9.11 16.40 -3.18
CA ARG A 83 -9.31 15.10 -2.52
C ARG A 83 -10.78 14.78 -2.28
N SER A 84 -11.56 15.76 -1.82
CA SER A 84 -13.00 15.60 -1.63
C SER A 84 -13.71 15.22 -2.94
N VAL A 85 -13.32 15.86 -4.06
CA VAL A 85 -13.86 15.53 -5.38
C VAL A 85 -13.46 14.12 -5.81
N ILE A 86 -12.19 13.71 -5.62
CA ILE A 86 -11.74 12.35 -5.93
C ILE A 86 -12.58 11.31 -5.18
N ARG A 87 -12.82 11.49 -3.88
CA ARG A 87 -13.68 10.60 -3.08
C ARG A 87 -15.11 10.53 -3.61
N GLN A 88 -15.69 11.68 -3.97
CA GLN A 88 -17.03 11.75 -4.56
C GLN A 88 -17.10 11.00 -5.90
N CYS A 89 -16.07 11.15 -6.75
CA CYS A 89 -15.99 10.44 -8.03
C CYS A 89 -15.84 8.91 -7.85
N ILE A 90 -15.08 8.46 -6.86
CA ILE A 90 -14.98 7.03 -6.50
C ILE A 90 -16.36 6.49 -6.08
N LEU A 91 -17.08 7.21 -5.22
CA LEU A 91 -18.43 6.83 -4.79
C LEU A 91 -19.44 6.84 -5.95
N ALA A 92 -19.36 7.83 -6.84
CA ALA A 92 -20.21 7.90 -8.03
C ALA A 92 -19.97 6.71 -8.96
N ALA A 93 -18.70 6.39 -9.23
CA ALA A 93 -18.30 5.21 -10.00
C ALA A 93 -18.81 3.91 -9.35
N ALA A 94 -18.66 3.77 -8.03
CA ALA A 94 -19.15 2.63 -7.28
C ALA A 94 -20.66 2.42 -7.40
N ARG A 95 -21.46 3.51 -7.30
CA ARG A 95 -22.93 3.45 -7.46
C ARG A 95 -23.32 3.00 -8.86
N ILE A 96 -22.74 3.62 -9.89
CA ILE A 96 -23.01 3.28 -11.29
C ILE A 96 -22.70 1.80 -11.56
N CYS A 97 -21.58 1.30 -11.04
CA CYS A 97 -21.18 -0.09 -11.26
C CYS A 97 -22.02 -1.08 -10.43
N SER A 98 -22.45 -0.70 -9.21
CA SER A 98 -23.37 -1.49 -8.39
C SER A 98 -24.73 -1.64 -9.06
N ASP A 99 -25.30 -0.55 -9.57
CA ASP A 99 -26.57 -0.57 -10.32
C ASP A 99 -26.47 -1.43 -11.60
N ALA A 100 -25.27 -1.54 -12.17
CA ALA A 100 -24.98 -2.35 -13.35
C ALA A 100 -24.48 -3.78 -13.04
N ASP A 101 -24.47 -4.20 -11.77
CA ASP A 101 -23.97 -5.50 -11.28
C ASP A 101 -22.58 -5.87 -11.82
N ARG A 102 -21.64 -4.92 -11.77
CA ARG A 102 -20.25 -5.15 -12.22
C ARG A 102 -19.22 -4.53 -11.28
N THR A 103 -17.99 -5.00 -11.42
CA THR A 103 -16.83 -4.44 -10.70
C THR A 103 -16.51 -3.02 -11.19
N VAL A 104 -16.06 -2.18 -10.26
CA VAL A 104 -15.55 -0.83 -10.56
C VAL A 104 -14.16 -0.94 -11.16
N LEU A 105 -13.96 -0.33 -12.32
CA LEU A 105 -12.69 -0.25 -13.03
C LEU A 105 -12.07 1.14 -12.88
N THR A 106 -10.79 1.26 -13.21
CA THR A 106 -10.07 2.55 -13.22
C THR A 106 -10.74 3.55 -14.15
N GLU A 107 -11.23 3.08 -15.31
CA GLU A 107 -11.93 3.93 -16.27
C GLU A 107 -13.23 4.52 -15.72
N ASP A 108 -13.89 3.86 -14.76
CA ASP A 108 -15.12 4.35 -14.17
C ASP A 108 -14.85 5.57 -13.28
N VAL A 109 -13.77 5.53 -12.50
CA VAL A 109 -13.33 6.66 -11.68
C VAL A 109 -12.88 7.82 -12.56
N ARG A 110 -12.14 7.54 -13.64
CA ARG A 110 -11.77 8.52 -14.67
C ARG A 110 -13.01 9.16 -15.31
N ASN A 111 -13.99 8.35 -15.69
CA ASN A 111 -15.23 8.84 -16.32
C ASN A 111 -16.05 9.68 -15.35
N ALA A 112 -16.07 9.34 -14.06
CA ALA A 112 -16.71 10.14 -13.02
C ALA A 112 -16.03 11.51 -12.86
N LEU A 113 -14.68 11.57 -12.86
CA LEU A 113 -13.93 12.83 -12.87
C LEU A 113 -14.25 13.68 -14.11
N ARG A 114 -14.30 13.06 -15.29
CA ARG A 114 -14.63 13.74 -16.54
C ARG A 114 -16.05 14.33 -16.51
N ALA A 115 -17.03 13.53 -16.09
CA ALA A 115 -18.42 13.98 -15.97
C ALA A 115 -18.57 15.13 -14.96
N ALA A 116 -17.87 15.08 -13.83
CA ALA A 116 -17.85 16.17 -12.86
C ALA A 116 -17.19 17.45 -13.42
N GLY A 117 -16.16 17.29 -14.26
CA GLY A 117 -15.54 18.40 -15.00
C GLY A 117 -16.43 19.04 -16.07
N GLU A 118 -17.42 18.30 -16.59
CA GLU A 118 -18.37 18.80 -17.59
C GLU A 118 -19.59 19.51 -16.96
N ASP A 119 -19.77 19.44 -15.64
CA ASP A 119 -20.89 20.07 -14.94
C ASP A 119 -20.77 21.61 -14.94
N THR A 120 -21.49 22.24 -15.88
CA THR A 120 -21.52 23.70 -16.05
C THR A 120 -22.03 24.49 -14.84
N SER A 121 -22.65 23.84 -13.84
CA SER A 121 -23.05 24.48 -12.59
C SER A 121 -21.87 24.78 -11.65
N ILE A 122 -20.74 24.10 -11.84
CA ILE A 122 -19.51 24.27 -11.05
C ILE A 122 -18.62 25.36 -11.68
N PRO A 123 -17.91 26.19 -10.91
CA PRO A 123 -16.98 27.20 -11.45
C PRO A 123 -15.91 26.61 -12.38
N GLU A 124 -15.58 27.34 -13.45
CA GLU A 124 -14.69 26.89 -14.53
C GLU A 124 -13.33 26.38 -14.04
N GLY A 125 -12.68 27.07 -13.10
CA GLY A 125 -11.39 26.62 -12.57
C GLY A 125 -11.45 25.24 -11.91
N ARG A 126 -12.56 24.92 -11.23
CA ARG A 126 -12.77 23.60 -10.63
C ARG A 126 -13.07 22.53 -11.67
N ARG A 127 -13.85 22.88 -12.70
CA ARG A 127 -14.12 22.00 -13.84
C ARG A 127 -12.84 21.61 -14.56
N ASN A 128 -12.03 22.59 -14.92
CA ASN A 128 -10.75 22.37 -15.60
C ASN A 128 -9.83 21.48 -14.75
N ARG A 129 -9.79 21.70 -13.43
CA ARG A 129 -9.00 20.88 -12.51
C ARG A 129 -9.44 19.41 -12.49
N MET A 130 -10.75 19.13 -12.56
CA MET A 130 -11.25 17.75 -12.65
C MET A 130 -10.94 17.09 -14.00
N LEU A 131 -10.99 17.87 -15.09
CA LEU A 131 -10.60 17.40 -16.42
C LEU A 131 -9.10 17.06 -16.47
N GLU A 132 -8.23 17.88 -15.88
CA GLU A 132 -6.79 17.59 -15.76
C GLU A 132 -6.55 16.27 -15.01
N MET A 133 -7.25 16.02 -13.90
CA MET A 133 -7.15 14.75 -13.17
C MET A 133 -7.63 13.56 -14.00
N ALA A 134 -8.72 13.72 -14.74
CA ALA A 134 -9.24 12.68 -15.61
C ALA A 134 -8.25 12.36 -16.75
N GLU A 135 -7.58 13.36 -17.32
CA GLU A 135 -6.54 13.18 -18.34
C GLU A 135 -5.31 12.46 -17.78
N ALA A 136 -4.86 12.83 -16.58
CA ALA A 136 -3.74 12.14 -15.94
C ALA A 136 -4.04 10.66 -15.65
N MET A 137 -5.23 10.38 -15.10
CA MET A 137 -5.68 9.00 -14.83
C MET A 137 -5.90 8.18 -16.10
N ASP A 138 -6.14 8.82 -17.25
CA ASP A 138 -6.37 8.15 -18.54
C ASP A 138 -5.19 7.27 -18.97
N MET A 139 -3.96 7.63 -18.57
CA MET A 139 -2.76 6.82 -18.84
C MET A 139 -2.88 5.40 -18.28
N PHE A 140 -3.57 5.22 -17.15
CA PHE A 140 -3.80 3.92 -16.52
C PHE A 140 -4.98 3.14 -17.12
N CYS A 141 -5.67 3.72 -18.10
CA CYS A 141 -6.76 3.08 -18.84
C CYS A 141 -6.33 2.56 -20.21
N MET A 142 -5.10 2.84 -20.65
CA MET A 142 -4.61 2.56 -22.00
C MET A 142 -3.33 1.72 -22.00
N GLY A 143 -3.09 1.02 -23.11
CA GLY A 143 -1.85 0.26 -23.33
C GLY A 143 -1.58 -0.77 -22.23
N ALA A 144 -0.31 -0.92 -21.87
CA ALA A 144 0.13 -1.90 -20.87
C ALA A 144 -0.41 -1.60 -19.46
N ASP A 145 -0.57 -0.34 -19.09
CA ASP A 145 -1.11 0.03 -17.79
C ASP A 145 -2.61 -0.20 -17.73
N GLY A 146 -3.35 0.04 -18.82
CA GLY A 146 -4.75 -0.38 -18.95
C GLY A 146 -4.95 -1.89 -18.85
N GLU A 147 -4.07 -2.69 -19.47
CA GLU A 147 -4.10 -4.14 -19.31
C GLU A 147 -3.87 -4.58 -17.86
N MET A 148 -2.99 -3.87 -17.13
CA MET A 148 -2.69 -4.21 -15.74
C MET A 148 -3.77 -3.73 -14.78
N PHE A 149 -4.25 -2.49 -14.90
CA PHE A 149 -5.03 -1.80 -13.86
C PHE A 149 -6.47 -1.47 -14.25
N ASN A 150 -6.89 -1.67 -15.51
CA ASN A 150 -8.22 -1.32 -15.99
C ASN A 150 -9.00 -2.53 -16.53
N ARG A 151 -8.91 -3.67 -15.85
CA ARG A 151 -9.75 -4.84 -16.13
C ARG A 151 -10.23 -5.47 -14.82
N THR A 152 -11.18 -6.38 -14.95
CA THR A 152 -11.58 -7.23 -13.82
C THR A 152 -10.36 -8.00 -13.33
N GLY A 153 -10.10 -7.93 -12.02
CA GLY A 153 -8.91 -8.50 -11.43
C GLY A 153 -8.87 -10.01 -11.63
N THR A 154 -7.66 -10.56 -11.72
CA THR A 154 -7.45 -12.00 -11.79
C THR A 154 -7.36 -12.57 -10.37
N PRO A 155 -8.30 -13.42 -9.91
CA PRO A 155 -8.21 -14.04 -8.60
C PRO A 155 -6.92 -14.85 -8.47
N TRP A 156 -6.31 -14.82 -7.29
CA TRP A 156 -5.17 -15.68 -7.02
C TRP A 156 -5.66 -17.14 -6.90
N PRO A 157 -4.92 -18.11 -7.46
CA PRO A 157 -5.22 -19.50 -7.21
C PRO A 157 -5.04 -19.80 -5.72
N GLU A 158 -5.87 -20.69 -5.17
CA GLU A 158 -5.68 -21.19 -3.80
C GLU A 158 -4.34 -21.95 -3.72
N ALA A 159 -3.43 -21.45 -2.90
CA ALA A 159 -2.10 -22.01 -2.72
C ALA A 159 -1.57 -21.70 -1.31
N ASP A 160 -0.74 -22.59 -0.77
CA ASP A 160 -0.05 -22.36 0.51
C ASP A 160 1.14 -21.38 0.37
N LEU A 161 1.69 -21.25 -0.84
CA LEU A 161 2.79 -20.33 -1.17
C LEU A 161 2.48 -19.59 -2.47
N THR A 162 2.34 -18.27 -2.35
CA THR A 162 2.17 -17.38 -3.51
C THR A 162 3.40 -16.49 -3.64
N ILE A 163 4.11 -16.63 -4.74
CA ILE A 163 5.25 -15.78 -5.09
C ILE A 163 4.80 -14.79 -6.16
N VAL A 164 4.97 -13.49 -5.90
CA VAL A 164 4.68 -12.42 -6.85
C VAL A 164 5.99 -11.74 -7.24
N ASP A 165 6.32 -11.81 -8.53
CA ASP A 165 7.46 -11.12 -9.13
C ASP A 165 6.99 -9.78 -9.71
N LEU A 166 7.45 -8.67 -9.13
CA LEU A 166 7.13 -7.30 -9.56
C LEU A 166 7.79 -6.91 -10.90
N ALA A 167 8.78 -7.68 -11.35
CA ALA A 167 9.43 -7.63 -12.65
C ALA A 167 9.68 -6.21 -13.20
N THR A 168 8.86 -5.77 -14.17
CA THR A 168 9.05 -4.50 -14.85
C THR A 168 8.83 -3.32 -13.92
N TYR A 169 7.87 -3.42 -13.00
CA TYR A 169 7.48 -2.32 -12.12
C TYR A 169 8.47 -2.07 -10.98
N ALA A 170 9.37 -3.03 -10.68
CA ALA A 170 10.45 -2.81 -9.72
C ALA A 170 11.59 -1.91 -10.27
N ARG A 171 11.52 -1.49 -11.55
CA ARG A 171 12.52 -0.64 -12.19
C ARG A 171 12.24 0.84 -11.95
N GLU A 172 13.30 1.65 -11.99
CA GLU A 172 13.16 3.11 -11.98
C GLU A 172 12.23 3.61 -13.09
N GLY A 173 11.43 4.63 -12.78
CA GLY A 173 10.45 5.21 -13.69
C GLY A 173 9.04 4.60 -13.61
N TYR A 174 8.85 3.51 -12.86
CA TYR A 174 7.54 2.87 -12.64
C TYR A 174 7.02 3.03 -11.21
N ASN A 175 7.42 4.09 -10.51
CA ASN A 175 7.13 4.27 -9.08
C ASN A 175 5.61 4.27 -8.81
N ALA A 176 4.81 4.94 -9.63
CA ALA A 176 3.34 4.95 -9.50
C ALA A 176 2.75 3.55 -9.69
N GLN A 177 3.11 2.89 -10.81
CA GLN A 177 2.63 1.55 -11.14
C GLN A 177 3.01 0.55 -10.05
N LEU A 178 4.23 0.65 -9.52
CA LEU A 178 4.69 -0.18 -8.41
C LEU A 178 3.86 0.03 -7.16
N SER A 179 3.62 1.29 -6.77
CA SER A 179 2.82 1.59 -5.58
C SER A 179 1.38 1.12 -5.73
N ILE A 180 0.74 1.36 -6.88
CA ILE A 180 -0.62 0.90 -7.18
C ILE A 180 -0.69 -0.63 -7.18
N ALA A 181 0.30 -1.28 -7.81
CA ALA A 181 0.37 -2.73 -7.84
C ALA A 181 0.49 -3.29 -6.43
N TYR A 182 1.41 -2.74 -5.62
CA TYR A 182 1.63 -3.19 -4.26
C TYR A 182 0.39 -3.01 -3.37
N ILE A 183 -0.31 -1.87 -3.44
CA ILE A 183 -1.59 -1.66 -2.73
C ILE A 183 -2.61 -2.74 -3.14
N SER A 184 -2.73 -3.02 -4.44
CA SER A 184 -3.65 -4.05 -4.95
C SER A 184 -3.30 -5.45 -4.44
N LEU A 185 -2.01 -5.79 -4.35
CA LEU A 185 -1.54 -7.06 -3.79
C LEU A 185 -1.83 -7.15 -2.29
N ILE A 186 -1.53 -6.09 -1.53
CA ILE A 186 -1.79 -6.05 -0.08
C ILE A 186 -3.29 -6.13 0.21
N ASN A 187 -4.15 -5.48 -0.57
CA ASN A 187 -5.60 -5.61 -0.47
C ASN A 187 -6.07 -7.05 -0.72
N THR A 188 -5.45 -7.73 -1.69
CA THR A 188 -5.73 -9.16 -1.94
C THR A 188 -5.33 -10.02 -0.74
N VAL A 189 -4.15 -9.78 -0.16
CA VAL A 189 -3.69 -10.46 1.06
C VAL A 189 -4.62 -10.19 2.23
N ASN A 190 -5.08 -8.95 2.39
CA ASN A 190 -6.04 -8.58 3.44
C ASN A 190 -7.36 -9.34 3.29
N ASN A 191 -7.91 -9.42 2.08
CA ASN A 191 -9.13 -10.17 1.81
C ASN A 191 -8.96 -11.66 2.14
N ILE A 192 -7.77 -12.24 1.87
CA ILE A 192 -7.44 -13.62 2.27
C ILE A 192 -7.36 -13.74 3.80
N ALA A 193 -6.71 -12.79 4.47
CA ALA A 193 -6.60 -12.77 5.93
C ALA A 193 -7.97 -12.65 6.60
N GLU A 194 -8.86 -11.77 6.14
CA GLU A 194 -10.24 -11.62 6.63
C GLU A 194 -11.04 -12.92 6.46
N ARG A 195 -10.93 -13.57 5.29
CA ARG A 195 -11.61 -14.84 5.00
C ARG A 195 -11.13 -15.98 5.89
N ASP A 196 -9.83 -16.00 6.21
CA ASP A 196 -9.16 -17.13 6.85
C ASP A 196 -8.86 -16.94 8.35
N GLN A 197 -9.20 -15.78 8.92
CA GLN A 197 -8.87 -15.37 10.31
C GLN A 197 -9.22 -16.41 11.40
N TYR A 198 -10.24 -17.24 11.19
CA TYR A 198 -10.68 -18.27 12.15
C TYR A 198 -10.21 -19.68 11.84
N LYS A 199 -9.38 -19.88 10.81
CA LYS A 199 -8.85 -21.21 10.43
C LYS A 199 -7.69 -21.66 11.31
N GLY A 200 -7.19 -20.81 12.22
CA GLY A 200 -6.05 -21.11 13.08
C GLY A 200 -4.71 -21.25 12.34
N ARG A 201 -4.65 -20.81 11.07
CA ARG A 201 -3.44 -20.83 10.24
C ARG A 201 -2.97 -19.39 10.04
N PRO A 202 -1.77 -19.02 10.53
CA PRO A 202 -1.26 -17.67 10.33
C PRO A 202 -0.90 -17.45 8.85
N LEU A 203 -1.11 -16.22 8.38
CA LEU A 203 -0.62 -15.75 7.09
C LEU A 203 0.71 -15.02 7.30
N VAL A 204 1.70 -15.25 6.44
CA VAL A 204 2.95 -14.48 6.45
C VAL A 204 3.13 -13.84 5.09
N ASN A 205 3.06 -12.51 5.04
CA ASN A 205 3.36 -11.73 3.85
C ASN A 205 4.80 -11.22 3.94
N VAL A 206 5.65 -11.67 3.02
CA VAL A 206 7.06 -11.29 2.97
C VAL A 206 7.28 -10.37 1.77
N THR A 207 7.85 -9.19 2.02
CA THR A 207 8.25 -8.25 0.99
C THR A 207 9.76 -8.16 0.96
N ASP A 208 10.34 -8.66 -0.13
CA ASP A 208 11.76 -8.47 -0.44
C ASP A 208 12.01 -7.06 -1.00
N GLU A 209 13.20 -6.53 -0.76
CA GLU A 209 13.55 -5.11 -1.03
C GLU A 209 12.49 -4.13 -0.48
N GLY A 210 12.09 -4.37 0.77
CA GLY A 210 11.05 -3.64 1.49
C GLY A 210 11.30 -2.14 1.60
N HIS A 211 12.50 -1.64 1.32
CA HIS A 211 12.75 -0.22 1.25
C HIS A 211 12.08 0.45 0.02
N ILE A 212 11.93 -0.27 -1.11
CA ILE A 212 11.40 0.28 -2.37
C ILE A 212 9.96 0.77 -2.18
N ILE A 213 9.11 -0.06 -1.59
CA ILE A 213 7.70 0.25 -1.29
C ILE A 213 7.53 1.30 -0.18
N THR A 214 8.57 1.59 0.58
CA THR A 214 8.51 2.61 1.64
C THR A 214 8.97 3.99 1.21
N LYS A 215 9.58 4.13 0.02
CA LYS A 215 10.03 5.41 -0.52
C LYS A 215 8.87 6.33 -0.91
N ASN A 216 7.72 5.77 -1.28
CA ASN A 216 6.54 6.57 -1.62
C ASN A 216 5.84 7.05 -0.34
N PRO A 217 5.69 8.37 -0.11
CA PRO A 217 5.09 8.91 1.11
C PRO A 217 3.61 8.53 1.28
N LEU A 218 2.91 8.18 0.21
CA LEU A 218 1.52 7.70 0.29
C LEU A 218 1.43 6.22 0.70
N LEU A 219 2.48 5.45 0.44
CA LEU A 219 2.45 3.99 0.65
C LEU A 219 2.86 3.60 2.06
N ALA A 220 3.83 4.30 2.66
CA ALA A 220 4.31 3.98 4.01
C ALA A 220 3.22 4.09 5.10
N PRO A 221 2.40 5.17 5.17
CA PRO A 221 1.31 5.27 6.15
C PRO A 221 0.25 4.17 5.96
N TYR A 222 -0.09 3.85 4.70
CA TYR A 222 -1.01 2.76 4.38
C TYR A 222 -0.50 1.40 4.88
N ILE A 223 0.78 1.10 4.64
CA ILE A 223 1.42 -0.13 5.13
C ILE A 223 1.39 -0.17 6.67
N MET A 224 1.67 0.94 7.34
CA MET A 224 1.59 0.99 8.80
C MET A 224 0.18 0.70 9.32
N LYS A 225 -0.86 1.25 8.68
CA LYS A 225 -2.25 1.02 9.08
C LYS A 225 -2.66 -0.44 8.90
N ILE A 226 -2.44 -1.00 7.71
CA ILE A 226 -2.85 -2.37 7.41
C ILE A 226 -2.10 -3.41 8.24
N THR A 227 -0.82 -3.17 8.55
CA THR A 227 -0.02 -4.07 9.39
C THR A 227 -0.46 -4.06 10.85
N LYS A 228 -0.97 -2.94 11.37
CA LYS A 228 -1.64 -2.88 12.68
C LYS A 228 -2.90 -3.76 12.68
N MET A 229 -3.77 -3.60 11.67
CA MET A 229 -4.99 -4.41 11.55
C MET A 229 -4.70 -5.92 11.47
N TRP A 230 -3.67 -6.31 10.70
CA TRP A 230 -3.29 -7.71 10.49
C TRP A 230 -2.94 -8.48 11.77
N ARG A 231 -2.51 -7.79 12.84
CA ARG A 231 -2.30 -8.41 14.15
C ARG A 231 -3.54 -9.13 14.68
N LYS A 232 -4.74 -8.63 14.36
CA LYS A 232 -6.02 -9.25 14.77
C LYS A 232 -6.44 -10.41 13.87
N LEU A 233 -6.00 -10.40 12.61
CA LEU A 233 -6.36 -11.40 11.59
C LEU A 233 -5.41 -12.61 11.59
N GLY A 234 -4.40 -12.64 12.47
CA GLY A 234 -3.36 -13.68 12.46
C GLY A 234 -2.42 -13.58 11.26
N ALA A 235 -2.29 -12.38 10.67
CA ALA A 235 -1.40 -12.13 9.55
C ALA A 235 -0.13 -11.38 10.02
N TRP A 236 1.02 -11.76 9.47
CA TRP A 236 2.33 -11.22 9.78
C TRP A 236 2.91 -10.52 8.56
N PHE A 237 3.54 -9.36 8.77
CA PHE A 237 4.19 -8.58 7.74
C PHE A 237 5.70 -8.59 7.96
N TRP A 238 6.44 -9.12 7.00
CA TRP A 238 7.89 -9.25 7.04
C TRP A 238 8.51 -8.40 5.93
N LEU A 239 9.49 -7.59 6.30
CA LEU A 239 10.27 -6.79 5.36
C LEU A 239 11.72 -7.29 5.35
N ALA A 240 12.26 -7.52 4.16
CA ALA A 240 13.69 -7.76 3.97
C ALA A 240 14.33 -6.56 3.25
N THR A 241 15.50 -6.13 3.72
CA THR A 241 16.31 -5.09 3.08
C THR A 241 17.79 -5.39 3.29
N GLN A 242 18.65 -4.78 2.48
CA GLN A 242 20.09 -4.90 2.60
C GLN A 242 20.68 -3.86 3.56
N ASN A 243 20.25 -2.60 3.46
CA ASN A 243 20.75 -1.51 4.29
C ASN A 243 19.61 -0.78 5.00
N MET A 244 19.86 -0.37 6.24
CA MET A 244 18.91 0.44 7.00
C MET A 244 18.76 1.86 6.46
N ASP A 245 19.79 2.38 5.78
CA ASP A 245 19.76 3.73 5.19
C ASP A 245 18.89 3.82 3.91
N ASP A 246 18.48 2.68 3.34
CA ASP A 246 17.59 2.66 2.19
C ASP A 246 16.15 3.05 2.56
N PHE A 247 15.81 2.94 3.86
CA PHE A 247 14.53 3.38 4.40
C PHE A 247 14.51 4.91 4.57
N PRO A 248 13.47 5.61 4.07
CA PRO A 248 13.35 7.04 4.29
C PRO A 248 13.08 7.35 5.78
N PRO A 249 13.48 8.53 6.27
CA PRO A 249 13.28 8.91 7.68
C PRO A 249 11.83 8.83 8.17
N SER A 250 10.85 9.02 7.27
CA SER A 250 9.42 8.90 7.54
C SER A 250 8.99 7.50 8.00
N THR A 251 9.79 6.46 7.75
CA THR A 251 9.49 5.07 8.16
C THR A 251 9.98 4.72 9.55
N ALA A 252 10.68 5.62 10.25
CA ALA A 252 11.17 5.38 11.59
C ALA A 252 10.09 4.85 12.56
N PRO A 253 8.84 5.35 12.55
CA PRO A 253 7.75 4.81 13.37
C PRO A 253 7.43 3.34 13.04
N MET A 254 7.41 2.97 11.75
CA MET A 254 7.24 1.58 11.32
C MET A 254 8.35 0.69 11.88
N LEU A 255 9.61 1.11 11.77
CA LEU A 255 10.75 0.35 12.27
C LEU A 255 10.73 0.19 13.80
N ASN A 256 10.30 1.20 14.55
CA ASN A 256 10.16 1.13 16.01
C ASN A 256 9.08 0.14 16.48
N MET A 257 8.08 -0.13 15.65
CA MET A 257 7.03 -1.11 15.93
C MET A 257 7.49 -2.56 15.72
N ILE A 258 8.57 -2.81 14.97
CA ILE A 258 9.04 -4.15 14.66
C ILE A 258 9.44 -4.90 15.94
N GLU A 259 8.78 -6.03 16.17
CA GLU A 259 8.98 -6.86 17.36
C GLU A 259 10.15 -7.84 17.18
N TRP A 260 10.32 -8.36 15.95
CA TRP A 260 11.29 -9.37 15.59
C TRP A 260 12.22 -8.85 14.51
N TRP A 261 13.52 -8.91 14.76
CA TRP A 261 14.55 -8.59 13.78
C TRP A 261 15.38 -9.84 13.52
N ILE A 262 15.54 -10.19 12.24
CA ILE A 262 16.45 -11.25 11.81
C ILE A 262 17.62 -10.57 11.12
N CYS A 263 18.74 -10.50 11.83
CA CYS A 263 19.94 -9.83 11.39
C CYS A 263 20.97 -10.87 10.95
N LEU A 264 21.36 -10.88 9.67
CA LEU A 264 22.39 -11.79 9.18
C LEU A 264 23.79 -11.23 9.47
N ASN A 265 24.76 -11.48 8.59
CA ASN A 265 26.07 -10.85 8.66
C ASN A 265 25.99 -9.37 8.28
N MET A 266 26.16 -8.48 9.26
CA MET A 266 26.04 -7.03 9.09
C MET A 266 27.36 -6.31 9.41
N PRO A 267 27.72 -5.26 8.67
CA PRO A 267 28.88 -4.44 9.00
C PRO A 267 28.63 -3.62 10.29
N PRO A 268 29.68 -3.13 10.96
CA PRO A 268 29.55 -2.42 12.23
C PRO A 268 28.65 -1.18 12.20
N ASP A 269 28.61 -0.46 11.08
CA ASP A 269 27.75 0.71 10.92
C ASP A 269 26.27 0.33 10.87
N GLU A 270 25.89 -0.78 10.25
CA GLU A 270 24.50 -1.27 10.22
C GLU A 270 24.01 -1.68 11.62
N VAL A 271 24.88 -2.26 12.46
CA VAL A 271 24.55 -2.57 13.86
C VAL A 271 24.23 -1.29 14.66
N GLU A 272 24.98 -0.21 14.43
CA GLU A 272 24.71 1.09 15.04
C GLU A 272 23.41 1.73 14.51
N LYS A 273 23.10 1.57 13.22
CA LYS A 273 21.85 2.06 12.64
C LYS A 273 20.63 1.34 13.24
N ILE A 274 20.68 0.02 13.42
CA ILE A 274 19.62 -0.74 14.10
C ILE A 274 19.46 -0.28 15.55
N SER A 275 20.55 0.10 16.21
CA SER A 275 20.54 0.59 17.59
C SER A 275 19.71 1.88 17.77
N ARG A 276 19.36 2.58 16.68
CA ARG A 276 18.45 3.74 16.70
C ARG A 276 16.98 3.35 16.89
N PHE A 277 16.60 2.15 16.46
CA PHE A 277 15.22 1.64 16.50
C PHE A 277 15.01 0.56 17.56
N ARG A 278 16.10 -0.08 18.00
CA ARG A 278 16.11 -1.12 19.02
C ARG A 278 17.21 -0.83 20.03
N GLU A 279 16.86 -0.80 21.32
CA GLU A 279 17.88 -0.70 22.37
C GLU A 279 18.71 -2.00 22.41
N LEU A 280 20.04 -1.86 22.24
CA LEU A 280 20.98 -2.97 22.19
C LEU A 280 22.10 -2.77 23.21
N THR A 281 22.26 -3.76 24.10
CA THR A 281 23.39 -3.83 25.02
C THR A 281 24.70 -4.06 24.25
N PRO A 282 25.87 -3.68 24.82
CA PRO A 282 27.16 -3.96 24.20
C PRO A 282 27.38 -5.44 23.87
N ALA A 283 26.85 -6.35 24.71
CA ALA A 283 26.94 -7.79 24.47
C ALA A 283 26.10 -8.24 23.27
N GLN A 284 24.88 -7.70 23.10
CA GLN A 284 24.03 -7.97 21.93
C GLN A 284 24.68 -7.44 20.64
N LYS A 285 25.25 -6.23 20.67
CA LYS A 285 26.04 -5.70 19.55
C LYS A 285 27.21 -6.62 19.22
N GLY A 286 27.96 -7.07 20.23
CA GLY A 286 29.05 -8.03 20.07
C GLY A 286 28.60 -9.35 19.44
N LEU A 287 27.43 -9.88 19.82
CA LEU A 287 26.84 -11.09 19.23
C LEU A 287 26.48 -10.87 17.76
N MET A 288 25.85 -9.75 17.40
CA MET A 288 25.53 -9.41 16.02
C MET A 288 26.79 -9.33 15.14
N LEU A 289 27.85 -8.72 15.66
CA LEU A 289 29.14 -8.61 14.97
C LEU A 289 29.91 -9.94 14.86
N SER A 290 29.50 -10.97 15.61
CA SER A 290 30.15 -12.29 15.59
C SER A 290 29.67 -13.19 14.45
N ALA A 291 28.53 -12.84 13.82
CA ALA A 291 27.94 -13.61 12.73
C ALA A 291 28.86 -13.68 11.52
N ARG A 292 29.05 -14.89 10.97
CA ARG A 292 29.93 -15.14 9.83
C ARG A 292 29.17 -15.51 8.56
N LYS A 293 29.75 -15.11 7.43
CA LYS A 293 29.35 -15.53 6.09
C LYS A 293 30.54 -16.20 5.39
N GLU A 294 30.35 -17.43 4.93
CA GLU A 294 31.33 -18.15 4.13
C GLU A 294 30.69 -18.58 2.81
N SER A 295 31.43 -18.42 1.70
CA SER A 295 30.93 -18.76 0.37
C SER A 295 30.58 -20.24 0.27
N GLY A 296 29.39 -20.55 -0.25
CA GLY A 296 28.89 -21.92 -0.38
C GLY A 296 28.38 -22.55 0.93
N LYS A 297 28.32 -21.80 2.04
CA LYS A 297 27.74 -22.25 3.32
C LYS A 297 26.57 -21.37 3.75
N TYR A 298 25.85 -21.81 4.78
CA TYR A 298 24.84 -20.98 5.44
C TYR A 298 25.48 -19.75 6.08
N THR A 299 24.76 -18.63 6.03
CA THR A 299 25.14 -17.40 6.72
C THR A 299 24.59 -17.45 8.13
N GLU A 300 25.44 -17.17 9.12
CA GLU A 300 25.00 -17.02 10.51
C GLU A 300 24.19 -15.72 10.68
N GLY A 301 23.33 -15.69 11.68
CA GLY A 301 22.53 -14.54 12.00
C GLY A 301 22.04 -14.55 13.44
N VAL A 302 21.54 -13.41 13.88
CA VAL A 302 21.00 -13.16 15.21
C VAL A 302 19.53 -12.81 15.07
N VAL A 303 18.69 -13.45 15.88
CA VAL A 303 17.29 -13.06 16.05
C VAL A 303 17.22 -12.17 17.30
N LEU A 304 16.73 -10.96 17.12
CA LEU A 304 16.42 -10.04 18.22
C LEU A 304 14.90 -9.97 18.38
N SER A 305 14.43 -10.05 19.62
CA SER A 305 13.03 -9.80 19.95
C SER A 305 12.91 -8.69 20.98
N LYS A 306 11.74 -8.05 21.07
CA LYS A 306 11.29 -7.44 22.33
C LYS A 306 11.28 -8.54 23.40
N SER A 307 11.92 -8.26 24.54
CA SER A 307 12.02 -9.16 25.68
C SER A 307 10.64 -9.76 25.95
N MET A 308 10.52 -11.09 26.03
CA MET A 308 9.34 -11.75 26.59
C MET A 308 9.20 -11.41 28.07
#